data_AF-A0A7W1NNH8-F1
#
_entry.id   AF-A0A7W1NNH8-F1
#
_cell.length_a   1.000
_cell.length_b   1.000
_cell.length_c   1.000
_cell.angle_alpha   90.00
_cell.angle_beta   90.00
_cell.angle_gamma   90.00
#
_symmetry.space_group_name_H-M   'P 1'
#
loop_
_entity.id
_entity.type
_entity.pdbx_description
1 polymer ?
#
loop_
_entity_poly.entity_id
_entity_poly.type
_entity_poly.pdbx_seq_one_letter_code
_entity_poly.pdbx_strand_id
1 'polypeptide(L)'
;MRKGILWFGLLLVLMMGMTMVSADDSTPKPGTPADNECYPGGVLYREENQDGCPTLWYWKAGWFLARYNRGSISRADFPKEFVSVLPPEEKPQYPCWNDGDESLAYIGPANQKGNALFYIFTANCTGESVMPPGGKTFIVFANNQPDASAICATQGTISVAIRLNSVGWNAPADAYVCVTA
;
A
#
# COMPACT_ATOMS: atom_id res chain seq x y z
N MET A 1 18.47 40.89 -45.60
CA MET A 1 17.20 40.40 -45.01
C MET A 1 17.37 39.03 -44.28
N ARG A 2 18.42 38.82 -43.46
CA ARG A 2 18.68 37.51 -42.81
C ARG A 2 18.71 37.55 -41.28
N LYS A 3 18.70 38.73 -40.65
CA LYS A 3 18.74 38.87 -39.18
C LYS A 3 17.35 38.88 -38.52
N GLY A 4 16.28 39.20 -39.26
CA GLY A 4 14.92 39.26 -38.72
C GLY A 4 14.28 37.89 -38.45
N ILE A 5 14.65 36.86 -39.23
CA ILE A 5 14.09 35.50 -39.11
C ILE A 5 14.59 34.80 -37.83
N LEU A 6 15.84 35.07 -37.44
CA LEU A 6 16.44 34.49 -36.22
C LEU A 6 15.79 35.05 -34.94
N TRP A 7 15.45 36.34 -34.92
CA TRP A 7 14.72 36.96 -33.81
C TRP A 7 13.28 36.47 -33.74
N PHE A 8 12.60 36.31 -34.89
CA PHE A 8 11.24 35.77 -34.91
C PHE A 8 11.18 34.31 -34.44
N GLY A 9 12.16 33.48 -34.81
CA GLY A 9 12.27 32.09 -34.35
C GLY A 9 12.52 31.98 -32.84
N LEU A 10 13.39 32.83 -32.30
CA LEU A 10 13.68 32.84 -30.86
C LEU A 10 12.45 33.29 -30.04
N LEU A 11 11.69 34.26 -30.56
CA LEU A 11 10.49 34.79 -29.90
C LEU A 11 9.33 33.77 -29.92
N LEU A 12 9.23 32.97 -30.98
CA LEU A 12 8.27 31.85 -31.09
C LEU A 12 8.59 30.72 -30.08
N VAL A 13 9.87 30.38 -29.90
CA VAL A 13 10.31 29.39 -28.91
C VAL A 13 10.12 29.92 -27.47
N LEU A 14 10.30 31.22 -27.24
CA LEU A 14 10.01 31.84 -25.93
C LEU A 14 8.50 31.86 -25.62
N MET A 15 7.64 32.09 -26.62
CA MET A 15 6.18 32.04 -26.41
C MET A 15 5.65 30.62 -26.18
N MET A 16 6.27 29.59 -26.79
CA MET A 16 5.95 28.19 -26.53
C MET A 16 6.42 27.70 -25.16
N GLY A 17 7.36 28.41 -24.51
CA GLY A 17 7.85 28.08 -23.16
C GLY A 17 7.02 28.65 -22.00
N MET A 18 6.01 29.49 -22.27
CA MET A 18 5.21 30.16 -21.22
C MET A 18 3.83 29.53 -20.98
N THR A 19 3.48 28.43 -21.65
CA THR A 19 2.30 27.66 -21.23
C THR A 19 2.67 26.75 -20.05
N MET A 20 3.07 27.36 -18.93
CA MET A 20 2.78 26.73 -17.65
C MET A 20 1.26 26.74 -17.54
N VAL A 21 0.65 25.58 -17.79
CA VAL A 21 -0.70 25.30 -17.34
C VAL A 21 -0.69 25.50 -15.82
N SER A 22 -1.14 26.67 -15.38
CA SER A 22 -1.71 26.81 -14.06
C SER A 22 -2.88 25.84 -14.03
N ALA A 23 -2.76 24.80 -13.21
CA ALA A 23 -3.91 23.98 -12.86
C ALA A 23 -4.90 24.92 -12.16
N ASP A 24 -5.91 25.36 -12.91
CA ASP A 24 -7.08 26.02 -12.34
C ASP A 24 -7.75 25.00 -11.42
N ASP A 25 -7.72 25.27 -10.12
CA ASP A 25 -8.10 24.39 -9.01
C ASP A 25 -9.63 24.32 -8.86
N SER A 26 -10.32 24.26 -10.00
CA SER A 26 -11.78 24.25 -10.15
C SER A 26 -12.43 22.94 -9.72
N THR A 27 -11.66 21.98 -9.21
CA THR A 27 -12.22 20.83 -8.50
C THR A 27 -12.99 21.32 -7.28
N PRO A 28 -14.28 20.93 -7.11
CA PRO A 28 -15.05 21.30 -5.93
C PRO A 28 -14.26 20.97 -4.67
N LYS A 29 -14.15 21.90 -3.72
CA LYS A 29 -13.58 21.56 -2.42
C LYS A 29 -14.52 20.54 -1.77
N PRO A 30 -14.03 19.35 -1.39
CA PRO A 30 -14.85 18.34 -0.72
C PRO A 30 -15.35 18.91 0.61
N GLY A 31 -16.61 18.65 0.94
CA GLY A 31 -17.19 19.02 2.23
C GLY A 31 -17.17 17.86 3.22
N THR A 32 -17.01 16.62 2.73
CA THR A 32 -17.01 15.39 3.51
C THR A 32 -16.08 14.32 2.90
N PRO A 33 -15.73 13.26 3.66
CA PRO A 33 -15.00 12.11 3.10
C PRO A 33 -15.74 11.39 1.97
N ALA A 34 -17.08 11.45 1.95
CA ALA A 34 -17.90 10.87 0.89
C ALA A 34 -17.76 11.62 -0.45
N ASP A 35 -17.27 12.87 -0.41
CA ASP A 35 -16.92 13.64 -1.60
C ASP A 35 -15.53 13.25 -2.08
N ASN A 36 -14.54 13.27 -1.17
CA ASN A 36 -13.16 12.89 -1.42
C ASN A 36 -12.50 12.32 -0.15
N GLU A 37 -11.85 11.17 -0.28
CA GLU A 37 -11.14 10.48 0.82
C GLU A 37 -9.91 11.24 1.36
N CYS A 38 -9.55 12.37 0.75
CA CYS A 38 -8.57 13.34 1.25
C CYS A 38 -9.17 14.39 2.19
N TYR A 39 -10.47 14.35 2.50
CA TYR A 39 -11.08 15.20 3.51
C TYR A 39 -10.85 14.62 4.91
N PRO A 40 -10.74 15.43 5.99
CA PRO A 40 -10.64 14.92 7.36
C PRO A 40 -11.61 13.77 7.67
N GLY A 41 -11.05 12.63 8.07
CA GLY A 41 -11.80 11.38 8.34
C GLY A 41 -11.87 10.40 7.15
N GLY A 42 -11.36 10.77 5.97
CA GLY A 42 -11.21 9.87 4.83
C GLY A 42 -9.94 9.01 4.89
N VAL A 43 -9.90 7.93 4.12
CA VAL A 43 -8.84 6.91 4.13
C VAL A 43 -7.49 7.45 3.65
N LEU A 44 -7.51 8.40 2.71
CA LEU A 44 -6.31 9.00 2.15
C LEU A 44 -5.88 10.28 2.86
N TYR A 45 -6.66 10.73 3.85
CA TYR A 45 -6.39 11.94 4.61
C TYR A 45 -5.10 11.85 5.42
N ARG A 46 -4.33 12.93 5.41
CA ARG A 46 -3.06 13.12 6.10
C ARG A 46 -3.04 14.56 6.62
N GLU A 47 -3.15 14.71 7.94
CA GLU A 47 -3.23 16.01 8.62
C GLU A 47 -1.96 16.85 8.41
N GLU A 48 -0.82 16.19 8.20
CA GLU A 48 0.45 16.84 7.89
C GLU A 48 0.47 17.54 6.52
N ASN A 49 -0.51 17.30 5.64
CA ASN A 49 -0.61 17.92 4.33
C ASN A 49 -1.71 19.00 4.33
N GLN A 50 -1.38 20.17 3.79
CA GLN A 50 -2.27 21.34 3.76
C GLN A 50 -3.64 21.05 3.13
N ASP A 51 -3.67 20.22 2.09
CA ASP A 51 -4.90 19.85 1.36
C ASP A 51 -5.43 18.46 1.76
N GLY A 52 -4.94 17.93 2.88
CA GLY A 52 -5.29 16.60 3.39
C GLY A 52 -4.68 15.44 2.61
N CYS A 53 -4.05 15.68 1.45
CA CYS A 53 -3.40 14.64 0.66
C CYS A 53 -1.97 14.99 0.23
N PRO A 54 -1.05 14.01 0.17
CA PRO A 54 0.38 14.28 -0.08
C PRO A 54 0.68 14.85 -1.46
N THR A 55 -0.13 14.52 -2.47
CA THR A 55 0.10 14.92 -3.86
C THR A 55 -1.23 15.08 -4.61
N LEU A 56 -1.17 15.76 -5.77
CA LEU A 56 -2.30 15.84 -6.70
C LEU A 56 -2.76 14.45 -7.20
N TRP A 57 -1.89 13.44 -7.21
CA TRP A 57 -2.26 12.07 -7.54
C TRP A 57 -3.20 11.50 -6.46
N TYR A 58 -2.87 11.68 -5.18
CA TYR A 58 -3.73 11.23 -4.07
C TYR A 58 -5.05 11.99 -4.05
N TRP A 59 -5.02 13.28 -4.33
CA TRP A 59 -6.22 14.10 -4.47
C TRP A 59 -7.19 13.52 -5.52
N LYS A 60 -6.67 13.17 -6.70
CA LYS A 60 -7.45 12.54 -7.78
C LYS A 60 -7.94 11.15 -7.39
N ALA A 61 -7.07 10.33 -6.79
CA ALA A 61 -7.42 8.99 -6.32
C ALA A 61 -8.53 9.03 -5.26
N GLY A 62 -8.53 10.02 -4.37
CA GLY A 62 -9.53 10.17 -3.31
C GLY A 62 -10.95 10.44 -3.83
N TRP A 63 -11.10 11.11 -4.97
CA TRP A 63 -12.39 11.24 -5.63
C TRP A 63 -12.93 9.88 -6.09
N PHE A 64 -12.09 9.06 -6.74
CA PHE A 64 -12.51 7.73 -7.21
C PHE A 64 -12.76 6.77 -6.06
N LEU A 65 -11.90 6.78 -5.03
CA LEU A 65 -12.05 5.94 -3.86
C LEU A 65 -13.35 6.25 -3.10
N ALA A 66 -13.71 7.53 -2.96
CA ALA A 66 -15.01 7.92 -2.40
C ALA A 66 -16.20 7.37 -3.21
N ARG A 67 -16.11 7.33 -4.56
CA ARG A 67 -17.15 6.72 -5.41
C ARG A 67 -17.22 5.21 -5.24
N TYR A 68 -16.07 4.56 -5.10
CA TYR A 68 -15.98 3.13 -4.87
C TYR A 68 -16.57 2.76 -3.51
N ASN A 69 -16.19 3.47 -2.44
CA ASN A 69 -16.63 3.21 -1.06
C ASN A 69 -18.15 3.37 -0.89
N ARG A 70 -18.79 4.25 -1.66
CA ARG A 70 -20.26 4.39 -1.68
C ARG A 70 -20.96 3.51 -2.73
N GLY A 71 -20.24 2.60 -3.38
CA GLY A 71 -20.78 1.66 -4.37
C GLY A 71 -21.22 2.28 -5.71
N SER A 72 -20.79 3.51 -6.03
CA SER A 72 -21.13 4.17 -7.30
C SER A 72 -20.33 3.68 -8.50
N ILE A 73 -19.18 3.06 -8.28
CA ILE A 73 -18.35 2.43 -9.31
C ILE A 73 -17.87 1.07 -8.80
N SER A 74 -17.73 0.10 -9.71
CA SER A 74 -17.13 -1.19 -9.38
C SER A 74 -15.60 -1.10 -9.39
N ARG A 75 -14.92 -2.11 -8.84
CA ARG A 75 -13.45 -2.24 -8.95
C ARG A 75 -12.99 -2.29 -10.41
N ALA A 76 -13.75 -2.95 -11.28
CA ALA A 76 -13.43 -3.06 -12.71
C ALA A 76 -13.48 -1.70 -13.43
N ASP A 77 -14.32 -0.79 -12.94
CA ASP A 77 -14.48 0.57 -13.46
C ASP A 77 -13.51 1.58 -12.79
N PHE A 78 -12.71 1.12 -11.83
CA PHE A 78 -11.75 1.97 -11.14
C PHE A 78 -10.55 2.27 -12.04
N PRO A 79 -10.10 3.54 -12.16
CA PRO A 79 -8.99 3.87 -13.04
C PRO A 79 -7.72 3.13 -12.63
N LYS A 80 -7.07 2.48 -13.60
CA LYS A 80 -5.94 1.57 -13.38
C LYS A 80 -4.77 2.27 -12.68
N GLU A 81 -4.55 3.53 -13.00
CA GLU A 81 -3.51 4.38 -12.43
C GLU A 81 -3.70 4.65 -10.94
N PHE A 82 -4.89 4.39 -10.37
CA PHE A 82 -5.22 4.60 -8.95
C PHE A 82 -5.52 3.29 -8.21
N VAL A 83 -5.49 2.12 -8.86
CA VAL A 83 -5.92 0.83 -8.26
C VAL A 83 -5.22 0.51 -6.94
N SER A 84 -4.02 1.05 -6.71
CA SER A 84 -3.30 0.88 -5.44
C SER A 84 -3.99 1.49 -4.22
N VAL A 85 -4.97 2.39 -4.38
CA VAL A 85 -5.75 2.93 -3.24
C VAL A 85 -7.00 2.10 -2.92
N LEU A 86 -7.37 1.15 -3.77
CA LEU A 86 -8.54 0.33 -3.51
C LEU A 86 -8.28 -0.62 -2.33
N PRO A 87 -9.28 -0.83 -1.46
CA PRO A 87 -9.20 -1.91 -0.49
C PRO A 87 -9.03 -3.25 -1.23
N PRO A 88 -8.30 -4.23 -0.68
CA PRO A 88 -8.21 -5.57 -1.27
C PRO A 88 -9.62 -6.19 -1.42
N GLU A 89 -9.87 -6.96 -2.48
CA GLU A 89 -11.16 -7.65 -2.69
C GLU A 89 -11.47 -8.57 -1.49
N GLU A 90 -12.73 -8.61 -1.02
CA GLU A 90 -13.17 -9.39 0.15
C GLU A 90 -12.99 -10.92 -0.01
N LYS A 91 -11.78 -11.32 0.33
CA LYS A 91 -11.22 -12.48 1.02
C LYS A 91 -9.80 -11.97 1.27
N PRO A 92 -9.09 -12.31 2.36
CA PRO A 92 -7.65 -12.11 2.28
C PRO A 92 -7.17 -12.90 1.03
N GLN A 93 -6.86 -12.20 -0.08
CA GLN A 93 -6.07 -12.72 -1.21
C GLN A 93 -4.64 -13.04 -0.74
N TYR A 94 -4.38 -12.76 0.53
CA TYR A 94 -3.27 -13.19 1.31
C TYR A 94 -3.41 -14.68 1.64
N PRO A 95 -2.39 -15.49 1.35
CA PRO A 95 -2.31 -16.84 1.86
C PRO A 95 -2.62 -16.84 3.37
N CYS A 96 -3.65 -17.60 3.74
CA CYS A 96 -3.98 -17.89 5.12
C CYS A 96 -3.39 -19.25 5.47
N TRP A 97 -2.48 -19.28 6.43
CA TRP A 97 -1.91 -20.50 6.98
C TRP A 97 -2.41 -20.72 8.41
N ASN A 98 -2.47 -21.95 8.88
CA ASN A 98 -2.94 -22.34 10.20
C ASN A 98 -2.23 -23.60 10.69
N ASP A 99 -2.27 -23.82 12.00
CA ASP A 99 -1.79 -25.04 12.68
C ASP A 99 -2.94 -25.91 13.25
N GLY A 100 -4.18 -25.49 13.01
CA GLY A 100 -5.40 -26.14 13.49
C GLY A 100 -6.11 -25.39 14.63
N ASP A 101 -5.43 -24.48 15.32
CA ASP A 101 -6.01 -23.64 16.40
C ASP A 101 -5.86 -22.14 16.09
N GLU A 102 -4.69 -21.75 15.59
CA GLU A 102 -4.36 -20.38 15.20
C GLU A 102 -4.23 -20.25 13.68
N SER A 103 -4.30 -19.02 13.19
CA SER A 103 -4.06 -18.72 11.79
C SER A 103 -3.27 -17.44 11.57
N LEU A 104 -2.66 -17.35 10.40
CA LEU A 104 -1.74 -16.33 10.00
C LEU A 104 -2.08 -15.92 8.57
N ALA A 105 -2.40 -14.65 8.36
CA ALA A 105 -2.51 -14.08 7.02
C ALA A 105 -1.20 -13.41 6.62
N TYR A 106 -0.68 -13.77 5.44
CA TYR A 106 0.50 -13.14 4.84
C TYR A 106 0.10 -11.93 3.97
N ILE A 107 0.10 -10.73 4.57
CA ILE A 107 -0.62 -9.54 4.07
C ILE A 107 0.21 -8.53 3.27
N GLY A 108 1.44 -8.85 2.88
CA GLY A 108 2.32 -7.83 2.31
C GLY A 108 3.50 -8.38 1.52
N PRO A 109 4.43 -7.52 1.08
CA PRO A 109 5.60 -7.93 0.33
C PRO A 109 6.44 -8.94 1.12
N ALA A 110 7.05 -9.88 0.40
CA ALA A 110 7.93 -10.87 1.00
C ALA A 110 9.09 -10.18 1.70
N ASN A 111 9.51 -10.73 2.84
CA ASN A 111 10.71 -10.30 3.55
C ASN A 111 10.67 -8.87 4.12
N GLN A 112 9.48 -8.37 4.47
CA GLN A 112 9.30 -7.05 5.08
C GLN A 112 8.54 -7.11 6.41
N LYS A 113 8.88 -6.22 7.34
CA LYS A 113 8.16 -6.07 8.61
C LYS A 113 6.68 -5.73 8.38
N GLY A 114 5.80 -6.29 9.22
CA GLY A 114 4.36 -6.03 9.15
C GLY A 114 3.62 -6.77 8.03
N ASN A 115 4.26 -7.71 7.33
CA ASN A 115 3.63 -8.51 6.28
C ASN A 115 2.84 -9.73 6.82
N ALA A 116 2.50 -9.74 8.11
CA ALA A 116 1.83 -10.87 8.76
C ALA A 116 0.79 -10.39 9.77
N LEU A 117 -0.38 -11.02 9.78
CA LEU A 117 -1.43 -10.86 10.80
C LEU A 117 -1.69 -12.20 11.47
N PHE A 118 -1.65 -12.25 12.80
CA PHE A 118 -1.98 -13.44 13.56
C PHE A 118 -3.42 -13.37 14.04
N TYR A 119 -4.12 -14.49 13.99
CA TYR A 119 -5.49 -14.66 14.48
C TYR A 119 -5.46 -15.81 15.48
N ILE A 120 -5.64 -15.49 16.75
CA ILE A 120 -5.61 -16.47 17.84
C ILE A 120 -6.99 -17.11 17.94
N PHE A 121 -7.05 -18.42 18.22
CA PHE A 121 -8.30 -19.21 18.36
C PHE A 121 -9.16 -19.26 17.10
N THR A 122 -8.60 -18.98 15.93
CA THR A 122 -9.27 -19.18 14.64
C THR A 122 -8.30 -19.77 13.63
N ALA A 123 -8.72 -20.78 12.88
CA ALA A 123 -7.90 -21.44 11.86
C ALA A 123 -8.12 -20.90 10.43
N ASN A 124 -8.91 -19.85 10.27
CA ASN A 124 -9.43 -19.40 8.97
C ASN A 124 -9.14 -17.91 8.65
N CYS A 125 -8.25 -17.26 9.42
CA CYS A 125 -7.89 -15.85 9.29
C CYS A 125 -9.11 -14.92 9.30
N THR A 126 -10.03 -15.17 10.24
CA THR A 126 -11.23 -14.34 10.43
C THR A 126 -11.29 -13.81 11.86
N GLY A 127 -12.02 -12.72 12.05
CA GLY A 127 -12.16 -12.08 13.36
C GLY A 127 -11.03 -11.12 13.69
N GLU A 128 -10.81 -10.91 14.98
CA GLU A 128 -9.84 -9.94 15.49
C GLU A 128 -8.41 -10.45 15.32
N SER A 129 -7.57 -9.69 14.62
CA SER A 129 -6.16 -10.02 14.43
C SER A 129 -5.29 -9.33 15.48
N VAL A 130 -4.29 -10.06 15.97
CA VAL A 130 -3.20 -9.50 16.76
C VAL A 130 -2.04 -9.17 15.83
N MET A 131 -1.66 -7.91 15.77
CA MET A 131 -0.40 -7.50 15.18
C MET A 131 0.64 -7.38 16.31
N PRO A 132 1.74 -8.16 16.29
CA PRO A 132 2.77 -8.05 17.31
C PRO A 132 3.33 -6.62 17.36
N PRO A 133 3.44 -6.01 18.56
CA PRO A 133 3.75 -4.59 18.69
C PRO A 133 5.05 -4.22 17.97
N GLY A 134 4.98 -3.20 17.12
CA GLY A 134 6.12 -2.67 16.36
C GLY A 134 6.54 -3.47 15.13
N GLY A 135 5.71 -4.40 14.63
CA GLY A 135 6.02 -5.17 13.41
C GLY A 135 7.23 -6.09 13.58
N LYS A 136 7.52 -6.48 14.82
CA LYS A 136 8.66 -7.33 15.20
C LYS A 136 8.56 -8.75 14.66
N THR A 137 7.36 -9.19 14.33
CA THR A 137 7.10 -10.49 13.71
C THR A 137 6.69 -10.31 12.26
N PHE A 138 7.31 -11.06 11.36
CA PHE A 138 7.05 -11.00 9.93
C PHE A 138 7.48 -12.29 9.23
N ILE A 139 7.03 -12.48 8.00
CA ILE A 139 7.32 -13.65 7.19
C ILE A 139 8.44 -13.37 6.20
N VAL A 140 9.38 -14.31 6.12
CA VAL A 140 10.40 -14.36 5.08
C VAL A 140 10.29 -15.65 4.28
N PHE A 141 10.71 -15.58 3.03
CA PHE A 141 10.83 -16.72 2.13
C PHE A 141 12.30 -16.99 1.83
N ALA A 142 12.75 -18.21 2.07
CA ALA A 142 14.14 -18.61 1.88
C ALA A 142 14.27 -20.11 1.62
N ASN A 143 15.33 -20.51 0.92
CA ASN A 143 15.57 -21.92 0.58
C ASN A 143 15.99 -22.75 1.81
N ASN A 144 16.59 -22.13 2.82
CA ASN A 144 17.11 -22.80 4.00
C ASN A 144 17.15 -21.86 5.23
N GLN A 145 17.43 -22.44 6.39
CA GLN A 145 17.45 -21.73 7.67
C GLN A 145 18.54 -20.64 7.75
N PRO A 146 19.80 -20.88 7.33
CA PRO A 146 20.80 -19.81 7.26
C PRO A 146 20.37 -18.60 6.43
N ASP A 147 19.80 -18.82 5.25
CA ASP A 147 19.32 -17.74 4.37
C ASP A 147 18.16 -16.98 5.00
N ALA A 148 17.20 -17.69 5.61
CA ALA A 148 16.09 -17.08 6.34
C ALA A 148 16.61 -16.18 7.46
N SER A 149 17.55 -16.68 8.28
CA SER A 149 18.16 -15.91 9.34
C SER A 149 18.90 -14.68 8.78
N ALA A 150 19.68 -14.82 7.71
CA ALA A 150 20.35 -13.69 7.08
C ALA A 150 19.34 -12.60 6.64
N ILE A 151 18.22 -12.98 6.05
CA ILE A 151 17.14 -12.05 5.67
C ILE A 151 16.52 -11.40 6.92
N CYS A 152 16.17 -12.17 7.95
CA CYS A 152 15.63 -11.61 9.20
C CYS A 152 16.59 -10.58 9.81
N ALA A 153 17.90 -10.85 9.81
CA ALA A 153 18.94 -9.97 10.36
C ALA A 153 19.01 -8.60 9.66
N THR A 154 18.64 -8.51 8.38
CA THR A 154 18.62 -7.22 7.67
C THR A 154 17.59 -6.24 8.27
N GLN A 155 16.60 -6.76 9.00
CA GLN A 155 15.50 -6.00 9.56
C GLN A 155 15.68 -5.73 11.07
N GLY A 156 16.71 -6.28 11.72
CA GLY A 156 17.01 -6.07 13.14
C GLY A 156 17.69 -7.27 13.80
N THR A 157 17.93 -7.17 15.11
CA THR A 157 18.50 -8.28 15.89
C THR A 157 17.51 -9.44 15.94
N ILE A 158 17.91 -10.59 15.41
CA ILE A 158 17.04 -11.78 15.36
C ILE A 158 16.89 -12.35 16.76
N SER A 159 15.64 -12.54 17.20
CA SER A 159 15.31 -13.38 18.34
C SER A 159 14.96 -14.78 17.89
N VAL A 160 14.21 -14.90 16.79
CA VAL A 160 13.72 -16.18 16.26
C VAL A 160 13.65 -16.14 14.74
N ALA A 161 14.00 -17.25 14.10
CA ALA A 161 13.68 -17.54 12.70
C ALA A 161 13.27 -19.01 12.62
N ILE A 162 12.01 -19.32 12.37
CA ILE A 162 11.49 -20.70 12.39
C ILE A 162 10.77 -21.00 11.09
N ARG A 163 11.04 -22.16 10.50
CA ARG A 163 10.29 -22.66 9.35
C ARG A 163 8.88 -23.05 9.80
N LEU A 164 7.85 -22.41 9.25
CA LEU A 164 6.48 -22.57 9.71
C LEU A 164 5.98 -24.02 9.61
N ASN A 165 6.24 -24.70 8.48
CA ASN A 165 5.78 -26.07 8.32
C ASN A 165 6.48 -27.09 9.23
N SER A 166 7.66 -26.75 9.78
CA SER A 166 8.38 -27.62 10.73
C SER A 166 7.74 -27.63 12.12
N VAL A 167 6.85 -26.67 12.38
CA VAL A 167 6.12 -26.50 13.64
C VAL A 167 4.61 -26.66 13.46
N GLY A 168 4.18 -27.37 12.41
CA GLY A 168 2.79 -27.81 12.24
C GLY A 168 1.89 -26.88 11.43
N TRP A 169 2.40 -25.73 10.96
CA TRP A 169 1.61 -24.83 10.12
C TRP A 169 1.49 -25.36 8.69
N ASN A 170 0.32 -25.22 8.06
CA ASN A 170 0.09 -25.56 6.65
C ASN A 170 0.67 -24.50 5.66
N ALA A 171 1.86 -23.99 5.95
CA ALA A 171 2.56 -22.98 5.16
C ALA A 171 3.49 -23.61 4.10
N PRO A 172 3.92 -22.84 3.07
CA PRO A 172 4.95 -23.25 2.13
C PRO A 172 6.25 -23.69 2.81
N ALA A 173 7.00 -24.60 2.16
CA ALA A 173 8.21 -25.18 2.75
C ALA A 173 9.38 -24.19 2.88
N ASP A 174 9.31 -23.10 2.14
CA ASP A 174 10.25 -21.98 2.13
C ASP A 174 9.79 -20.80 3.01
N ALA A 175 8.64 -20.90 3.69
CA ALA A 175 8.13 -19.84 4.56
C ALA A 175 8.66 -19.95 5.99
N TYR A 176 9.17 -18.84 6.51
CA TYR A 176 9.71 -18.72 7.85
C TYR A 176 9.06 -17.54 8.58
N VAL A 177 8.76 -17.72 9.86
CA VAL A 177 8.45 -16.62 10.76
C VAL A 177 9.74 -16.07 11.36
N CYS A 178 9.98 -14.78 11.17
CA CYS A 178 11.03 -14.01 11.83
C CYS A 178 10.45 -13.25 13.01
N VAL A 179 11.16 -13.24 14.13
CA VAL A 179 10.92 -12.33 15.26
C VAL A 179 12.20 -11.56 15.53
N THR A 180 12.12 -10.23 15.54
CA THR A 180 13.24 -9.34 15.88
C THR A 180 13.04 -8.67 17.24
N ALA A 181 14.14 -8.41 17.96
CA ALA A 181 14.13 -7.69 19.23
C ALA A 181 13.80 -6.20 19.09
#